data_AF-A0A7V2Q9U0-F1
#
_entry.id   AF-A0A7V2Q9U0-F1
#
_cell.length_a   1.000
_cell.length_b   1.000
_cell.length_c   1.000
_cell.angle_alpha   90.00
_cell.angle_beta   90.00
_cell.angle_gamma   90.00
#
_symmetry.space_group_name_H-M   'P 1'
#
loop_
_entity.id
_entity.type
_entity.pdbx_description
1 polymer ?
#
loop_
_entity_poly.entity_id
_entity_poly.type
_entity_poly.pdbx_seq_one_letter_code
_entity_poly.pdbx_strand_id
1 'polypeptide(L)'
;MTTKTAKLLDDLDWDFADTPMESGVHTIHPYPAKFIPQIPRQLIQLFPPKSNSVILDPFCGSGTTLVEAINTGLDTWGIDLNPLACLISRVKTTQLPQSLDFAAEATAQKARQCFTAGDVQIPSIPRLDHWFKPEVQQSLAALVTEIDREPTRAVREALQVTLSSIIVRVSNQESNTRYAAVENTYTAQDVFSQFKNAALTINRALLTLSDNLFRRLGHATVLNRDILAIKPEELPNNVGLVITSPPYPNAYEYWLYHKYRMYWLGMDPMEVREREIGARPHYFKKNAQDETDFEKQMHTCFQLLSQVMLPEAKACFLVGRSIIHGRVIDNATLLQRAAEPAGFIVKDVVTRNIPTTRKAFNPTHSKINREHLIIFGLQ
;
A
#
# COMPACT_ATOMS: atom_id res chain seq x y z
N MET A 1 -25.18 16.24 0.99
CA MET A 1 -25.25 14.98 1.77
C MET A 1 -26.66 14.90 2.35
N THR A 2 -27.27 13.71 2.45
CA THR A 2 -28.61 13.62 3.08
C THR A 2 -28.48 13.81 4.60
N THR A 3 -29.53 14.32 5.26
CA THR A 3 -29.56 14.48 6.73
C THR A 3 -29.33 13.15 7.45
N LYS A 4 -29.80 12.03 6.88
CA LYS A 4 -29.59 10.69 7.42
C LYS A 4 -28.12 10.26 7.35
N THR A 5 -27.46 10.50 6.23
CA THR A 5 -26.04 10.15 6.04
C THR A 5 -25.15 10.99 6.95
N ALA A 6 -25.43 12.29 7.09
CA ALA A 6 -24.68 13.17 8.00
C ALA A 6 -24.78 12.67 9.45
N LYS A 7 -25.99 12.33 9.91
CA LYS A 7 -26.17 11.77 11.25
C LYS A 7 -25.41 10.45 11.46
N LEU A 8 -25.45 9.54 10.48
CA LEU A 8 -24.69 8.28 10.55
C LEU A 8 -23.18 8.51 10.59
N LEU A 9 -22.70 9.54 9.88
CA LEU A 9 -21.28 9.91 9.88
C LEU A 9 -20.84 10.38 11.28
N ASP A 10 -21.66 11.20 11.94
CA ASP A 10 -21.41 11.74 13.29
C ASP A 10 -21.51 10.67 14.38
N ASP A 11 -22.44 9.72 14.25
CA ASP A 11 -22.69 8.66 15.23
C ASP A 11 -21.62 7.54 15.20
N LEU A 12 -20.79 7.46 14.15
CA LEU A 12 -19.76 6.43 13.99
C LEU A 12 -18.50 6.73 14.81
N ASP A 13 -18.00 5.72 15.53
CA ASP A 13 -16.65 5.77 16.10
C ASP A 13 -15.60 5.59 15.00
N TRP A 14 -14.94 6.69 14.64
CA TRP A 14 -13.85 6.70 13.66
C TRP A 14 -12.49 6.37 14.27
N ASP A 15 -12.35 6.29 15.59
CA ASP A 15 -11.10 5.90 16.24
C ASP A 15 -10.92 4.37 16.16
N PHE A 16 -12.03 3.64 16.24
CA PHE A 16 -12.11 2.18 16.25
C PHE A 16 -11.22 1.56 17.34
N ALA A 17 -11.16 2.20 18.51
CA ALA A 17 -10.22 1.85 19.57
C ALA A 17 -10.37 0.41 20.06
N ASP A 18 -11.62 -0.08 20.12
CA ASP A 18 -11.97 -1.40 20.64
C ASP A 18 -12.05 -2.50 19.56
N THR A 19 -11.80 -2.16 18.29
CA THR A 19 -11.84 -3.15 17.21
C THR A 19 -10.56 -4.01 17.25
N PRO A 20 -10.64 -5.33 16.99
CA PRO A 20 -9.46 -6.19 16.91
C PRO A 20 -8.39 -5.67 15.93
N MET A 21 -7.14 -6.05 16.17
CA MET A 21 -6.05 -5.79 15.22
C MET A 21 -6.38 -6.39 13.84
N GLU A 22 -5.79 -5.79 12.80
CA GLU A 22 -5.94 -6.29 11.44
C GLU A 22 -5.64 -7.78 11.34
N SER A 23 -6.41 -8.47 10.51
CA SER A 23 -6.31 -9.91 10.30
C SER A 23 -6.54 -10.26 8.83
N GLY A 24 -6.33 -11.54 8.50
CA GLY A 24 -6.58 -12.08 7.17
C GLY A 24 -5.71 -11.44 6.09
N VAL A 25 -6.30 -11.15 4.93
CA VAL A 25 -5.56 -10.69 3.75
C VAL A 25 -4.85 -9.33 3.95
N HIS A 26 -5.26 -8.51 4.93
CA HIS A 26 -4.60 -7.22 5.18
C HIS A 26 -3.21 -7.37 5.82
N THR A 27 -2.86 -8.55 6.35
CA THR A 27 -1.61 -8.80 7.07
C THR A 27 -0.60 -9.64 6.29
N ILE A 28 -0.83 -9.91 5.00
CA ILE A 28 0.06 -10.78 4.20
C ILE A 28 1.45 -10.19 3.96
N HIS A 29 1.62 -8.88 4.14
CA HIS A 29 2.89 -8.19 3.93
C HIS A 29 3.07 -7.02 4.91
N PRO A 30 4.27 -6.83 5.50
CA PRO A 30 4.57 -5.68 6.34
C PRO A 30 4.77 -4.42 5.48
N TYR A 31 3.67 -3.74 5.18
CA TYR A 31 3.63 -2.45 4.49
C TYR A 31 3.08 -1.37 5.45
N PRO A 32 3.95 -0.55 6.07
CA PRO A 32 3.56 0.48 7.04
C PRO A 32 2.73 1.61 6.44
N ALA A 33 2.22 2.50 7.32
CA ALA A 33 1.54 3.74 6.94
C ALA A 33 0.34 3.53 6.00
N LYS A 34 -0.50 2.53 6.33
CA LYS A 34 -1.81 2.26 5.74
C LYS A 34 -2.91 2.64 6.73
N PHE A 35 -4.09 3.02 6.26
CA PHE A 35 -5.25 3.08 7.14
C PHE A 35 -5.84 1.70 7.40
N ILE A 36 -6.59 1.62 8.49
CA ILE A 36 -7.29 0.41 8.93
C ILE A 36 -8.46 0.05 7.98
N PRO A 37 -8.78 -1.24 7.77
CA PRO A 37 -9.84 -1.67 6.86
C PRO A 37 -11.24 -1.16 7.21
N GLN A 38 -11.48 -0.83 8.48
CA GLN A 38 -12.78 -0.33 8.94
C GLN A 38 -13.15 1.01 8.27
N ILE A 39 -12.17 1.87 7.98
CA ILE A 39 -12.42 3.17 7.35
C ILE A 39 -13.05 3.01 5.96
N PRO A 40 -12.39 2.37 4.97
CA PRO A 40 -13.01 2.17 3.65
C PRO A 40 -14.29 1.35 3.74
N ARG A 41 -14.38 0.35 4.65
CA ARG A 41 -15.61 -0.43 4.83
C ARG A 41 -16.80 0.45 5.22
N GLN A 42 -16.64 1.35 6.18
CA GLN A 42 -17.70 2.26 6.60
C GLN A 42 -18.02 3.30 5.52
N LEU A 43 -17.00 3.82 4.83
CA LEU A 43 -17.20 4.77 3.73
C LEU A 43 -18.00 4.16 2.57
N ILE A 44 -17.74 2.90 2.22
CA ILE A 44 -18.52 2.17 1.20
C ILE A 44 -19.98 2.02 1.63
N GLN A 45 -20.24 1.77 2.92
CA GLN A 45 -21.60 1.64 3.45
C GLN A 45 -22.35 2.98 3.53
N LEU A 46 -21.65 4.06 3.86
CA LEU A 46 -22.22 5.42 3.94
C LEU A 46 -22.48 6.03 2.57
N PHE A 47 -21.61 5.77 1.62
CA PHE A 47 -21.65 6.31 0.26
C PHE A 47 -21.68 5.19 -0.78
N PRO A 48 -22.70 4.32 -0.76
CA PRO A 48 -22.76 3.19 -1.68
C PRO A 48 -22.76 3.70 -3.13
N PRO A 49 -21.78 3.30 -3.95
CA PRO A 49 -21.72 3.72 -5.34
C PRO A 49 -22.93 3.19 -6.12
N LYS A 50 -23.37 3.92 -7.15
CA LYS A 50 -24.49 3.50 -8.02
C LYS A 50 -24.15 2.19 -8.75
N SER A 51 -25.16 1.45 -9.17
CA SER A 51 -24.96 0.27 -10.03
C SER A 51 -24.10 0.61 -11.24
N ASN A 52 -23.19 -0.30 -11.61
CA ASN A 52 -22.22 -0.13 -12.71
C ASN A 52 -21.27 1.07 -12.52
N SER A 53 -20.98 1.50 -11.30
CA SER A 53 -19.89 2.43 -11.01
C SER A 53 -18.78 1.74 -10.21
N VAL A 54 -17.59 2.32 -10.23
CA VAL A 54 -16.40 1.74 -9.60
C VAL A 54 -15.93 2.57 -8.40
N ILE A 55 -15.20 1.92 -7.49
CA ILE A 55 -14.44 2.61 -6.44
C ILE A 55 -13.03 2.86 -6.92
N LEU A 56 -12.52 4.09 -6.79
CA LEU A 56 -11.16 4.46 -7.14
C LEU A 56 -10.33 4.79 -5.90
N ASP A 57 -9.10 4.29 -5.85
CA ASP A 57 -8.07 4.71 -4.90
C ASP A 57 -6.83 5.20 -5.68
N PRO A 58 -6.62 6.53 -5.83
CA PRO A 58 -5.50 7.10 -6.58
C PRO A 58 -4.12 6.94 -5.91
N PHE A 59 -4.09 6.44 -4.67
CA PHE A 59 -2.87 6.18 -3.89
C PHE A 59 -3.02 4.85 -3.14
N CYS A 60 -3.29 3.79 -3.89
CA CYS A 60 -3.83 2.56 -3.32
C CYS A 60 -2.88 1.83 -2.37
N GLY A 61 -1.57 2.10 -2.44
CA GLY A 61 -0.57 1.47 -1.61
C GLY A 61 -0.67 -0.05 -1.68
N SER A 62 -0.77 -0.70 -0.52
CA SER A 62 -0.99 -2.14 -0.42
C SER A 62 -2.46 -2.57 -0.53
N GLY A 63 -3.37 -1.69 -0.95
CA GLY A 63 -4.69 -2.07 -1.48
C GLY A 63 -5.76 -2.30 -0.43
N THR A 64 -5.74 -1.59 0.70
CA THR A 64 -6.79 -1.73 1.74
C THR A 64 -8.19 -1.36 1.19
N THR A 65 -8.33 -0.25 0.47
CA THR A 65 -9.59 0.11 -0.20
C THR A 65 -10.04 -0.97 -1.17
N LEU A 66 -9.11 -1.48 -1.98
CA LEU A 66 -9.43 -2.43 -3.04
C LEU A 66 -9.99 -3.73 -2.48
N VAL A 67 -9.36 -4.27 -1.42
CA VAL A 67 -9.84 -5.47 -0.73
C VAL A 67 -11.26 -5.27 -0.17
N GLU A 68 -11.51 -4.15 0.50
CA GLU A 68 -12.82 -3.88 1.09
C GLU A 68 -13.90 -3.68 0.02
N ALA A 69 -13.55 -3.05 -1.11
CA ALA A 69 -14.43 -2.90 -2.26
C ALA A 69 -14.80 -4.26 -2.89
N ILE A 70 -13.82 -5.10 -3.26
CA ILE A 70 -14.10 -6.39 -3.91
C ILE A 70 -14.88 -7.32 -3.00
N ASN A 71 -14.65 -7.26 -1.68
CA ASN A 71 -15.42 -8.01 -0.70
C ASN A 71 -16.89 -7.60 -0.81
N THR A 72 -17.23 -6.33 -0.96
CA THR A 72 -18.64 -5.91 -1.14
C THR A 72 -19.23 -6.19 -2.53
N GLY A 73 -18.49 -6.87 -3.42
CA GLY A 73 -18.94 -7.16 -4.79
C GLY A 73 -18.81 -5.96 -5.74
N LEU A 74 -18.07 -4.93 -5.34
CA LEU A 74 -17.88 -3.70 -6.11
C LEU A 74 -16.56 -3.76 -6.87
N ASP A 75 -16.60 -3.35 -8.14
CA ASP A 75 -15.40 -3.22 -8.95
C ASP A 75 -14.59 -2.01 -8.50
N THR A 76 -13.27 -2.13 -8.57
CA THR A 76 -12.37 -1.14 -8.01
C THR A 76 -11.10 -0.96 -8.83
N TRP A 77 -10.60 0.27 -8.84
CA TRP A 77 -9.36 0.66 -9.50
C TRP A 77 -8.43 1.25 -8.46
N GLY A 78 -7.17 0.82 -8.48
CA GLY A 78 -6.12 1.34 -7.62
C GLY A 78 -4.93 1.81 -8.44
N ILE A 79 -4.38 2.96 -8.10
CA ILE A 79 -3.19 3.52 -8.73
C ILE A 79 -2.12 3.68 -7.66
N ASP A 80 -0.89 3.27 -7.95
CA ASP A 80 0.25 3.60 -7.10
C ASP A 80 1.55 3.67 -7.93
N LEU A 81 2.43 4.58 -7.54
CA LEU A 81 3.75 4.73 -8.13
C LEU A 81 4.66 3.55 -7.79
N ASN A 82 4.51 2.98 -6.59
CA ASN A 82 5.40 1.97 -6.06
C ASN A 82 5.05 0.58 -6.61
N PRO A 83 5.93 -0.05 -7.42
CA PRO A 83 5.65 -1.34 -8.04
C PRO A 83 5.45 -2.46 -7.01
N LEU A 84 6.11 -2.39 -5.86
CA LEU A 84 5.92 -3.35 -4.77
C LEU A 84 4.52 -3.20 -4.16
N ALA A 85 4.06 -1.96 -3.96
CA ALA A 85 2.73 -1.69 -3.44
C ALA A 85 1.65 -2.25 -4.37
N CYS A 86 1.78 -1.98 -5.68
CA CYS A 86 0.90 -2.54 -6.70
C CYS A 86 0.92 -4.08 -6.74
N LEU A 87 2.10 -4.70 -6.59
CA LEU A 87 2.24 -6.15 -6.52
C LEU A 87 1.48 -6.74 -5.32
N ILE A 88 1.65 -6.16 -4.13
CA ILE A 88 0.94 -6.58 -2.92
C ILE A 88 -0.58 -6.40 -3.11
N SER A 89 -1.01 -5.26 -3.66
CA SER A 89 -2.41 -4.98 -3.95
C SER A 89 -3.03 -6.04 -4.86
N ARG A 90 -2.38 -6.40 -5.98
CA ARG A 90 -2.88 -7.44 -6.89
C ARG A 90 -3.02 -8.80 -6.21
N VAL A 91 -2.02 -9.23 -5.43
CA VAL A 91 -2.08 -10.51 -4.72
C VAL A 91 -3.21 -10.51 -3.69
N LYS A 92 -3.42 -9.40 -2.98
CA LYS A 92 -4.52 -9.25 -2.02
C LYS A 92 -5.91 -9.25 -2.67
N THR A 93 -6.01 -9.00 -3.98
CA THR A 93 -7.29 -8.90 -4.69
C THR A 93 -7.48 -9.98 -5.75
N THR A 94 -6.61 -10.98 -5.79
CA THR A 94 -6.63 -12.05 -6.80
C THR A 94 -6.78 -13.40 -6.13
N GLN A 95 -7.72 -14.21 -6.60
CA GLN A 95 -7.81 -15.61 -6.21
C GLN A 95 -6.71 -16.42 -6.89
N LEU A 96 -5.99 -17.23 -6.12
CA LEU A 96 -4.93 -18.06 -6.67
C LEU A 96 -5.51 -19.34 -7.32
N PRO A 97 -4.96 -19.78 -8.45
CA PRO A 97 -5.41 -21.00 -9.12
C PRO A 97 -4.98 -22.27 -8.39
N GLN A 98 -4.02 -22.17 -7.46
CA GLN A 98 -3.53 -23.27 -6.64
C GLN A 98 -3.09 -22.74 -5.27
N SER A 99 -2.93 -23.66 -4.31
CA SER A 99 -2.46 -23.35 -2.97
C SER A 99 -1.02 -22.83 -3.01
N LEU A 100 -0.77 -21.69 -2.37
CA LEU A 100 0.53 -21.02 -2.39
C LEU A 100 1.61 -21.79 -1.63
N ASP A 101 1.23 -22.54 -0.60
CA ASP A 101 2.14 -23.33 0.22
C ASP A 101 2.78 -24.49 -0.55
N PHE A 102 2.03 -25.22 -1.39
CA PHE A 102 2.59 -26.25 -2.26
C PHE A 102 3.58 -25.65 -3.26
N ALA A 103 3.23 -24.53 -3.90
CA ALA A 103 4.11 -23.83 -4.82
C ALA A 103 5.40 -23.39 -4.10
N ALA A 104 5.28 -22.80 -2.91
CA ALA A 104 6.42 -22.33 -2.13
C ALA A 104 7.33 -23.46 -1.64
N GLU A 105 6.80 -24.62 -1.25
CA GLU A 105 7.63 -25.78 -0.89
C GLU A 105 8.42 -26.27 -2.10
N ALA A 106 7.78 -26.40 -3.26
CA ALA A 106 8.44 -26.83 -4.50
C ALA A 106 9.53 -25.83 -4.93
N THR A 107 9.25 -24.52 -4.90
CA THR A 107 10.21 -23.45 -5.16
C THR A 107 11.39 -23.52 -4.19
N ALA A 108 11.12 -23.64 -2.88
CA ALA A 108 12.16 -23.70 -1.86
C ALA A 108 13.03 -24.97 -1.98
N GLN A 109 12.47 -26.11 -2.40
CA GLN A 109 13.23 -27.33 -2.65
C GLN A 109 14.22 -27.14 -3.81
N LYS A 110 13.76 -26.62 -4.95
CA LYS A 110 14.63 -26.34 -6.10
C LYS A 110 15.70 -25.29 -5.78
N ALA A 111 15.31 -24.22 -5.08
CA ALA A 111 16.24 -23.17 -4.68
C ALA A 111 17.35 -23.70 -3.74
N ARG A 112 17.01 -24.63 -2.83
CA ARG A 112 18.01 -25.32 -1.99
C ARG A 112 18.98 -26.18 -2.79
N GLN A 113 18.50 -26.84 -3.85
CA GLN A 113 19.36 -27.62 -4.75
C GLN A 113 20.34 -26.70 -5.51
N CYS A 114 19.86 -25.59 -6.08
CA CYS A 114 20.71 -24.58 -6.73
C CYS A 114 21.75 -23.99 -5.76
N PHE A 115 21.32 -23.63 -4.54
CA PHE A 115 22.22 -23.15 -3.49
C PHE A 115 23.33 -24.15 -3.16
N THR A 116 22.97 -25.43 -2.97
CA THR A 116 23.93 -26.49 -2.62
C THR A 116 24.91 -26.77 -3.76
N ALA A 117 24.44 -26.68 -5.01
CA ALA A 117 25.28 -26.85 -6.20
C ALA A 117 26.24 -25.68 -6.44
N GLY A 118 26.06 -24.54 -5.74
CA GLY A 118 26.83 -23.32 -5.96
C GLY A 118 26.48 -22.57 -7.25
N ASP A 119 25.41 -22.98 -7.94
CA ASP A 119 24.95 -22.37 -9.19
C ASP A 119 23.93 -21.26 -8.91
N VAL A 120 24.40 -20.18 -8.29
CA VAL A 120 23.57 -19.05 -7.90
C VAL A 120 24.13 -17.75 -8.44
N GLN A 121 23.35 -17.09 -9.30
CA GLN A 121 23.66 -15.75 -9.79
C GLN A 121 23.00 -14.71 -8.89
N ILE A 122 23.83 -13.95 -8.17
CA ILE A 122 23.35 -12.87 -7.30
C ILE A 122 23.13 -11.61 -8.17
N PRO A 123 21.94 -11.00 -8.16
CA PRO A 123 21.70 -9.77 -8.91
C PRO A 123 22.57 -8.62 -8.39
N SER A 124 22.89 -7.67 -9.26
CA SER A 124 23.64 -6.47 -8.89
C SER A 124 22.79 -5.56 -8.01
N ILE A 125 23.04 -5.56 -6.70
CA ILE A 125 22.31 -4.76 -5.71
C ILE A 125 23.28 -3.80 -4.99
N PRO A 126 23.01 -2.48 -4.95
CA PRO A 126 23.87 -1.52 -4.28
C PRO A 126 24.06 -1.81 -2.78
N ARG A 127 25.32 -1.84 -2.32
CA ARG A 127 25.71 -2.06 -0.92
C ARG A 127 25.19 -3.39 -0.32
N LEU A 128 25.03 -4.43 -1.12
CA LEU A 128 24.45 -5.71 -0.71
C LEU A 128 25.12 -6.30 0.54
N ASP A 129 26.45 -6.35 0.59
CA ASP A 129 27.22 -6.91 1.72
C ASP A 129 27.01 -6.20 3.05
N HIS A 130 26.64 -4.91 3.01
CA HIS A 130 26.32 -4.17 4.23
C HIS A 130 24.98 -4.63 4.83
N TRP A 131 24.04 -5.05 3.99
CA TRP A 131 22.67 -5.35 4.39
C TRP A 131 22.35 -6.83 4.48
N PHE A 132 23.15 -7.71 3.86
CA PHE A 132 22.88 -9.15 3.81
C PHE A 132 24.19 -9.93 3.93
N LYS A 133 24.18 -10.96 4.77
CA LYS A 133 25.29 -11.92 4.85
C LYS A 133 25.45 -12.69 3.54
N PRO A 134 26.66 -13.13 3.16
CA PRO A 134 26.89 -13.85 1.90
C PRO A 134 25.96 -15.06 1.69
N GLU A 135 25.76 -15.90 2.70
CA GLU A 135 24.86 -17.07 2.63
C GLU A 135 23.38 -16.69 2.45
N VAL A 136 22.97 -15.54 3.02
CA VAL A 136 21.62 -14.99 2.87
C VAL A 136 21.45 -14.45 1.45
N GLN A 137 22.46 -13.78 0.90
CA GLN A 137 22.43 -13.30 -0.48
C GLN A 137 22.25 -14.48 -1.46
N GLN A 138 23.02 -15.55 -1.28
CA GLN A 138 22.93 -16.74 -2.14
C GLN A 138 21.56 -17.44 -2.03
N SER A 139 21.04 -17.62 -0.82
CA SER A 139 19.71 -18.25 -0.64
C SER A 139 18.57 -17.40 -1.19
N LEU A 140 18.60 -16.08 -1.03
CA LEU A 140 17.64 -15.16 -1.65
C LEU A 140 17.72 -15.19 -3.18
N ALA A 141 18.94 -15.14 -3.75
CA ALA A 141 19.14 -15.21 -5.19
C ALA A 141 18.65 -16.53 -5.80
N ALA A 142 18.85 -17.66 -5.10
CA ALA A 142 18.31 -18.95 -5.51
C ALA A 142 16.77 -18.95 -5.49
N LEU A 143 16.15 -18.35 -4.48
CA LEU A 143 14.68 -18.19 -4.43
C LEU A 143 14.17 -17.31 -5.57
N VAL A 144 14.79 -16.16 -5.82
CA VAL A 144 14.42 -15.26 -6.93
C VAL A 144 14.45 -16.01 -8.25
N THR A 145 15.54 -16.73 -8.52
CA THR A 145 15.70 -17.53 -9.76
C THR A 145 14.58 -18.53 -9.95
N GLU A 146 14.20 -19.27 -8.91
CA GLU A 146 13.12 -20.26 -8.99
C GLU A 146 11.72 -19.63 -9.03
N ILE A 147 11.53 -18.47 -8.41
CA ILE A 147 10.27 -17.71 -8.49
C ILE A 147 10.07 -17.18 -9.91
N ASP A 148 11.11 -16.66 -10.55
CA ASP A 148 11.02 -16.13 -11.92
C ASP A 148 10.72 -17.23 -12.96
N ARG A 149 11.04 -18.49 -12.63
CA ARG A 149 10.70 -19.67 -13.44
C ARG A 149 9.23 -20.11 -13.30
N GLU A 150 8.47 -19.62 -12.33
CA GLU A 150 7.04 -19.97 -12.19
C GLU A 150 6.24 -19.39 -13.37
N PRO A 151 5.63 -20.23 -14.23
CA PRO A 151 4.93 -19.74 -15.42
C PRO A 151 3.63 -19.01 -15.09
N THR A 152 2.93 -19.43 -14.04
CA THR A 152 1.62 -18.91 -13.67
C THR A 152 1.77 -17.55 -12.99
N ARG A 153 1.45 -16.47 -13.70
CA ARG A 153 1.63 -15.10 -13.20
C ARG A 153 1.08 -14.88 -11.79
N ALA A 154 -0.15 -15.31 -11.50
CA ALA A 154 -0.76 -15.11 -10.18
C ALA A 154 0.02 -15.82 -9.06
N VAL A 155 0.52 -17.03 -9.33
CA VAL A 155 1.35 -17.79 -8.38
C VAL A 155 2.72 -17.13 -8.23
N ARG A 156 3.35 -16.74 -9.34
CA ARG A 156 4.63 -16.02 -9.34
C ARG A 156 4.54 -14.73 -8.51
N GLU A 157 3.53 -13.91 -8.74
CA GLU A 157 3.31 -12.67 -7.98
C GLU A 157 3.10 -12.96 -6.48
N ALA A 158 2.36 -14.01 -6.11
CA ALA A 158 2.18 -14.42 -4.72
C ALA A 158 3.49 -14.94 -4.07
N LEU A 159 4.32 -15.67 -4.82
CA LEU A 159 5.65 -16.08 -4.37
C LEU A 159 6.59 -14.87 -4.22
N GLN A 160 6.51 -13.89 -5.11
CA GLN A 160 7.27 -12.62 -5.01
C GLN A 160 6.83 -11.82 -3.76
N VAL A 161 5.53 -11.74 -3.45
CA VAL A 161 5.05 -11.14 -2.20
C VAL A 161 5.55 -11.92 -0.98
N THR A 162 5.55 -13.25 -1.05
CA THR A 162 6.07 -14.12 0.00
C THR A 162 7.55 -13.85 0.26
N LEU A 163 8.39 -13.88 -0.78
CA LEU A 163 9.81 -13.55 -0.70
C LEU A 163 9.99 -12.15 -0.14
N SER A 164 9.28 -11.17 -0.71
CA SER A 164 9.34 -9.80 -0.27
C SER A 164 9.11 -9.73 1.23
N SER A 165 8.02 -10.32 1.74
CA SER A 165 7.59 -10.23 3.15
C SER A 165 8.70 -10.52 4.16
N ILE A 166 9.65 -11.42 3.84
CA ILE A 166 10.73 -11.85 4.71
C ILE A 166 12.03 -11.04 4.56
N ILE A 167 12.21 -10.27 3.48
CA ILE A 167 13.49 -9.61 3.14
C ILE A 167 14.04 -8.76 4.29
N VAL A 168 13.22 -7.87 4.88
CA VAL A 168 13.70 -7.03 6.00
C VAL A 168 14.12 -7.90 7.19
N ARG A 169 13.33 -8.94 7.49
CA ARG A 169 13.60 -9.84 8.62
C ARG A 169 14.95 -10.54 8.49
N VAL A 170 15.29 -11.03 7.30
CA VAL A 170 16.56 -11.75 7.06
C VAL A 170 17.73 -10.82 6.69
N SER A 171 17.49 -9.50 6.64
CA SER A 171 18.51 -8.49 6.38
C SER A 171 19.05 -7.89 7.68
N ASN A 172 20.10 -7.07 7.57
CA ASN A 172 20.61 -6.27 8.68
C ASN A 172 19.72 -5.02 8.94
N GLN A 173 18.60 -4.82 8.24
CA GLN A 173 17.72 -3.69 8.52
C GLN A 173 16.91 -3.93 9.80
N GLU A 174 17.02 -3.02 10.77
CA GLU A 174 16.43 -3.16 12.10
C GLU A 174 14.91 -3.44 12.06
N SER A 175 14.15 -2.68 11.26
CA SER A 175 12.71 -2.91 11.13
C SER A 175 12.13 -2.31 9.85
N ASN A 176 10.83 -2.54 9.62
CA ASN A 176 10.10 -1.92 8.51
C ASN A 176 9.88 -0.41 8.71
N THR A 177 10.15 0.13 9.89
CA THR A 177 9.96 1.57 10.20
C THR A 177 11.21 2.25 10.73
N ARG A 178 12.35 1.54 10.80
CA ARG A 178 13.66 2.10 11.15
C ARG A 178 14.77 1.61 10.21
N TYR A 179 15.35 2.56 9.47
CA TYR A 179 16.42 2.31 8.50
C TYR A 179 17.78 2.43 9.17
N ALA A 180 18.11 1.44 9.99
CA ALA A 180 19.41 1.30 10.65
C ALA A 180 19.92 -0.13 10.46
N ALA A 181 21.24 -0.28 10.37
CA ALA A 181 21.87 -1.59 10.27
C ALA A 181 22.08 -2.17 11.67
N VAL A 182 21.63 -3.40 11.88
CA VAL A 182 21.86 -4.24 13.06
C VAL A 182 22.41 -5.58 12.59
N GLU A 183 23.29 -6.18 13.38
CA GLU A 183 23.80 -7.51 13.07
C GLU A 183 22.68 -8.54 13.29
N ASN A 184 22.35 -9.30 12.25
CA ASN A 184 21.41 -10.41 12.36
C ASN A 184 22.13 -11.76 12.50
N THR A 185 21.42 -12.82 12.87
CA THR A 185 21.97 -14.18 13.02
C THR A 185 21.37 -15.18 12.03
N TYR A 186 20.66 -14.71 11.00
CA TYR A 186 19.97 -15.59 10.05
C TYR A 186 20.98 -16.31 9.14
N THR A 187 20.73 -17.61 8.92
CA THR A 187 21.47 -18.48 8.01
C THR A 187 20.72 -18.70 6.69
N ALA A 188 21.36 -19.32 5.70
CA ALA A 188 20.68 -19.73 4.47
C ALA A 188 19.47 -20.65 4.72
N GLN A 189 19.57 -21.59 5.67
CA GLN A 189 18.47 -22.51 5.99
C GLN A 189 17.28 -21.78 6.62
N ASP A 190 17.55 -20.74 7.40
CA ASP A 190 16.50 -19.89 7.96
C ASP A 190 15.75 -19.13 6.87
N VAL A 191 16.43 -18.65 5.83
CA VAL A 191 15.78 -17.96 4.69
C VAL A 191 14.73 -18.87 4.05
N PHE A 192 15.10 -20.11 3.70
CA PHE A 192 14.15 -21.06 3.13
C PHE A 192 13.00 -21.38 4.09
N SER A 193 13.30 -21.58 5.38
CA SER A 193 12.28 -21.87 6.39
C SER A 193 11.30 -20.71 6.58
N GLN A 194 11.80 -19.47 6.62
CA GLN A 194 11.00 -18.25 6.72
C GLN A 194 10.12 -18.06 5.48
N PHE A 195 10.66 -18.34 4.29
CA PHE A 195 9.89 -18.25 3.04
C PHE A 195 8.69 -19.19 3.05
N LYS A 196 8.89 -20.46 3.45
CA LYS A 196 7.81 -21.45 3.54
C LYS A 196 6.78 -21.11 4.62
N ASN A 197 7.24 -20.66 5.78
CA ASN A 197 6.35 -20.24 6.87
C ASN A 197 5.52 -19.01 6.48
N ALA A 198 6.12 -18.06 5.76
CA ALA A 198 5.41 -16.91 5.19
C ALA A 198 4.37 -17.38 4.17
N ALA A 199 4.73 -18.29 3.26
CA ALA A 199 3.79 -18.83 2.27
C ALA A 199 2.57 -19.48 2.92
N LEU A 200 2.76 -20.32 3.94
CA LEU A 200 1.67 -20.93 4.71
C LEU A 200 0.76 -19.87 5.35
N THR A 201 1.35 -18.83 5.94
CA THR A 201 0.59 -17.73 6.55
C THR A 201 -0.23 -16.96 5.52
N ILE A 202 0.40 -16.61 4.39
CA ILE A 202 -0.24 -15.88 3.29
C ILE A 202 -1.33 -16.72 2.65
N ASN A 203 -1.10 -18.02 2.44
CA ASN A 203 -2.09 -18.95 1.89
C ASN A 203 -3.38 -18.96 2.72
N ARG A 204 -3.24 -19.14 4.04
CA ARG A 204 -4.39 -19.09 4.98
C ARG A 204 -5.13 -17.75 4.90
N ALA A 205 -4.41 -16.65 4.84
CA ALA A 205 -5.00 -15.32 4.72
C ALA A 205 -5.74 -15.11 3.39
N LEU A 206 -5.21 -15.60 2.27
CA LEU A 206 -5.86 -15.50 0.96
C LEU A 206 -7.11 -16.40 0.87
N LEU A 207 -7.11 -17.56 1.51
CA LEU A 207 -8.30 -18.43 1.57
C LEU A 207 -9.49 -17.73 2.24
N THR A 208 -9.26 -16.83 3.21
CA THR A 208 -10.35 -16.06 3.85
C THR A 208 -11.15 -15.17 2.90
N LEU A 209 -10.57 -14.78 1.75
CA LEU A 209 -11.30 -14.07 0.69
C LEU A 209 -12.28 -14.98 -0.06
N SER A 210 -11.99 -16.28 -0.07
CA SER A 210 -12.76 -17.31 -0.79
C SER A 210 -13.74 -18.07 0.12
N ASP A 211 -13.77 -17.76 1.42
CA ASP A 211 -14.56 -18.50 2.43
C ASP A 211 -16.08 -18.42 2.23
N ASN A 212 -16.58 -17.59 1.31
CA ASN A 212 -18.02 -17.47 1.05
C ASN A 212 -18.37 -17.77 -0.41
N LEU A 213 -18.69 -19.04 -0.68
CA LEU A 213 -18.98 -19.59 -2.01
C LEU A 213 -20.11 -18.85 -2.78
N PHE A 214 -21.03 -18.20 -2.05
CA PHE A 214 -22.18 -17.50 -2.63
C PHE A 214 -21.94 -16.00 -2.84
N ARG A 215 -20.78 -15.48 -2.42
CA ARG A 215 -20.45 -14.06 -2.50
C ARG A 215 -19.81 -13.76 -3.85
N ARG A 216 -20.49 -12.98 -4.69
CA ARG A 216 -19.87 -12.40 -5.89
C ARG A 216 -18.81 -11.39 -5.44
N LEU A 217 -17.54 -11.67 -5.69
CA LEU A 217 -16.47 -10.69 -5.53
C LEU A 217 -16.52 -9.68 -6.68
N GLY A 218 -16.12 -8.45 -6.37
CA GLY A 218 -15.82 -7.44 -7.39
C GLY A 218 -14.47 -7.72 -8.06
N HIS A 219 -14.22 -7.04 -9.17
CA HIS A 219 -12.94 -7.09 -9.88
C HIS A 219 -12.04 -5.89 -9.49
N ALA A 220 -10.77 -6.16 -9.19
CA ALA A 220 -9.78 -5.11 -8.94
C ALA A 220 -8.82 -4.93 -10.11
N THR A 221 -8.67 -3.70 -10.59
CA THR A 221 -7.65 -3.29 -11.55
C THR A 221 -6.59 -2.45 -10.84
N VAL A 222 -5.32 -2.83 -10.94
CA VAL A 222 -4.20 -2.10 -10.30
C VAL A 222 -3.24 -1.56 -11.36
N LEU A 223 -3.07 -0.25 -11.40
CA LEU A 223 -2.17 0.45 -12.31
C LEU A 223 -0.91 0.89 -11.56
N ASN A 224 0.26 0.42 -12.03
CA ASN A 224 1.53 0.95 -11.56
C ASN A 224 1.93 2.16 -12.41
N ARG A 225 1.60 3.34 -11.92
CA ARG A 225 1.70 4.63 -12.61
C ARG A 225 1.88 5.76 -11.59
N ASP A 226 2.52 6.83 -12.02
CA ASP A 226 2.44 8.10 -11.33
C ASP A 226 1.06 8.73 -11.58
N ILE A 227 0.28 8.96 -10.53
CA ILE A 227 -1.05 9.58 -10.64
C ILE A 227 -0.99 10.95 -11.32
N LEU A 228 0.13 11.68 -11.19
CA LEU A 228 0.31 13.01 -11.77
C LEU A 228 0.52 12.95 -13.29
N ALA A 229 0.78 11.76 -13.84
CA ALA A 229 0.99 11.53 -15.26
C ALA A 229 -0.17 10.78 -15.93
N ILE A 230 -1.18 10.35 -15.17
CA ILE A 230 -2.35 9.63 -15.70
C ILE A 230 -3.29 10.60 -16.42
N LYS A 231 -3.78 10.16 -17.57
CA LYS A 231 -4.83 10.85 -18.31
C LYS A 231 -6.22 10.27 -18.01
N PRO A 232 -7.30 11.07 -18.08
CA PRO A 232 -8.67 10.60 -17.81
C PRO A 232 -9.08 9.37 -18.63
N GLU A 233 -8.66 9.27 -19.89
CA GLU A 233 -8.97 8.15 -20.79
C GLU A 233 -8.33 6.81 -20.37
N GLU A 234 -7.33 6.83 -19.49
CA GLU A 234 -6.73 5.61 -18.92
C GLU A 234 -7.55 5.06 -17.73
N LEU A 235 -8.58 5.78 -17.30
CA LEU A 235 -9.43 5.44 -16.16
C LEU A 235 -10.90 5.24 -16.56
N PRO A 236 -11.65 4.49 -15.75
CA PRO A 236 -13.10 4.42 -15.87
C PRO A 236 -13.72 5.81 -15.69
N ASN A 237 -14.64 6.20 -16.57
CA ASN A 237 -15.35 7.49 -16.52
C ASN A 237 -16.64 7.45 -15.66
N ASN A 238 -16.81 6.39 -14.88
CA ASN A 238 -17.96 6.10 -14.03
C ASN A 238 -17.52 5.87 -12.58
N VAL A 239 -16.57 6.66 -12.07
CA VAL A 239 -16.11 6.56 -10.67
C VAL A 239 -17.23 7.05 -9.75
N GLY A 240 -17.77 6.13 -8.94
CA GLY A 240 -18.89 6.39 -8.04
C GLY A 240 -18.45 6.80 -6.62
N LEU A 241 -17.23 6.46 -6.23
CA LEU A 241 -16.67 6.75 -4.93
C LEU A 241 -15.13 6.73 -5.00
N VAL A 242 -14.48 7.73 -4.42
CA VAL A 242 -13.03 7.73 -4.20
C VAL A 242 -12.78 7.56 -2.71
N ILE A 243 -11.92 6.62 -2.31
CA ILE A 243 -11.44 6.45 -0.93
C ILE A 243 -9.94 6.29 -0.98
N THR A 244 -9.21 7.17 -0.29
CA THR A 244 -7.74 7.18 -0.38
C THR A 244 -7.06 7.85 0.81
N SER A 245 -5.76 7.60 0.93
CA SER A 245 -4.85 8.27 1.85
C SER A 245 -3.57 8.59 1.09
N PRO A 246 -3.40 9.81 0.56
CA PRO A 246 -2.22 10.16 -0.21
C PRO A 246 -0.96 10.09 0.66
N PRO A 247 0.22 9.84 0.07
CA PRO A 247 1.48 10.03 0.78
C PRO A 247 1.66 11.53 1.06
N TYR A 248 1.50 11.94 2.31
CA TYR A 248 1.68 13.35 2.71
C TYR A 248 3.12 13.60 3.20
N PRO A 249 3.59 14.86 3.14
CA PRO A 249 5.01 15.18 3.34
C PRO A 249 5.60 14.63 4.63
N ASN A 250 6.78 13.99 4.54
CA ASN A 250 7.52 13.50 5.71
C ASN A 250 6.73 12.51 6.61
N ALA A 251 5.75 11.79 6.04
CA ALA A 251 4.99 10.76 6.76
C ALA A 251 5.75 9.44 6.87
N TYR A 252 6.26 8.93 5.74
CA TYR A 252 7.05 7.70 5.62
C TYR A 252 7.78 7.70 4.26
N GLU A 253 8.99 7.14 4.20
CA GLU A 253 9.78 7.07 2.95
C GLU A 253 9.62 5.69 2.30
N TYR A 254 8.53 5.46 1.55
CA TYR A 254 8.21 4.13 1.04
C TYR A 254 9.32 3.59 0.13
N TRP A 255 9.94 4.43 -0.71
CA TRP A 255 11.09 4.05 -1.52
C TRP A 255 12.25 3.49 -0.68
N LEU A 256 12.57 4.13 0.45
CA LEU A 256 13.75 3.83 1.27
C LEU A 256 13.59 2.52 2.02
N TYR A 257 12.47 2.37 2.73
CA TYR A 257 12.21 1.21 3.59
C TYR A 257 11.94 -0.06 2.79
N HIS A 258 11.50 0.08 1.54
CA HIS A 258 11.24 -1.04 0.63
C HIS A 258 12.33 -1.21 -0.45
N LYS A 259 13.41 -0.42 -0.42
CA LYS A 259 14.47 -0.41 -1.43
C LYS A 259 15.03 -1.80 -1.74
N TYR A 260 15.41 -2.57 -0.71
CA TYR A 260 15.95 -3.91 -0.92
C TYR A 260 14.90 -4.93 -1.35
N ARG A 261 13.63 -4.73 -0.96
CA ARG A 261 12.53 -5.56 -1.47
C ARG A 261 12.37 -5.35 -2.98
N MET A 262 12.45 -4.11 -3.44
CA MET A 262 12.40 -3.76 -4.86
C MET A 262 13.60 -4.32 -5.62
N TYR A 263 14.83 -4.11 -5.13
CA TYR A 263 16.02 -4.64 -5.79
C TYR A 263 16.00 -6.16 -5.95
N TRP A 264 15.63 -6.91 -4.91
CA TRP A 264 15.53 -8.37 -4.99
C TRP A 264 14.45 -8.86 -5.97
N LEU A 265 13.44 -8.04 -6.25
CA LEU A 265 12.37 -8.34 -7.20
C LEU A 265 12.62 -7.73 -8.60
N GLY A 266 13.83 -7.21 -8.86
CA GLY A 266 14.16 -6.60 -10.16
C GLY A 266 13.43 -5.28 -10.44
N MET A 267 12.91 -4.61 -9.41
CA MET A 267 12.27 -3.30 -9.51
C MET A 267 13.29 -2.17 -9.24
N ASP A 268 13.04 -0.98 -9.80
CA ASP A 268 13.90 0.19 -9.58
C ASP A 268 13.38 1.10 -8.45
N PRO A 269 13.98 1.05 -7.25
CA PRO A 269 13.59 1.94 -6.15
C PRO A 269 14.00 3.40 -6.36
N MET A 270 14.94 3.68 -7.27
CA MET A 270 15.36 5.06 -7.57
C MET A 270 14.30 5.77 -8.41
N GLU A 271 13.67 5.08 -9.35
CA GLU A 271 12.54 5.58 -10.12
C GLU A 271 11.34 5.95 -9.23
N VAL A 272 11.13 5.20 -8.14
CA VAL A 272 10.14 5.52 -7.11
C VAL A 272 10.58 6.74 -6.32
N ARG A 273 11.83 6.75 -5.82
CA ARG A 273 12.38 7.88 -5.04
C ARG A 273 12.22 9.22 -5.74
N GLU A 274 12.45 9.28 -7.05
CA GLU A 274 12.44 10.53 -7.83
C GLU A 274 11.04 11.13 -8.01
N ARG A 275 10.00 10.30 -7.97
CA ARG A 275 8.61 10.73 -8.26
C ARG A 275 7.69 10.60 -7.05
N GLU A 276 8.13 9.96 -5.97
CA GLU A 276 7.33 9.77 -4.76
C GLU A 276 6.94 11.12 -4.15
N ILE A 277 5.63 11.37 -4.10
CA ILE A 277 5.05 12.52 -3.44
C ILE A 277 5.37 12.45 -1.94
N GLY A 278 5.80 13.56 -1.37
CA GLY A 278 6.09 13.64 0.07
C GLY A 278 7.40 13.00 0.52
N ALA A 279 8.20 12.44 -0.41
CA ALA A 279 9.48 11.81 -0.09
C ALA A 279 10.48 12.82 0.51
N ARG A 280 11.10 12.45 1.63
CA ARG A 280 12.02 13.32 2.37
C ARG A 280 13.13 13.93 1.50
N PRO A 281 13.81 13.21 0.58
CA PRO A 281 14.87 13.80 -0.24
C PRO A 281 14.43 15.04 -1.04
N HIS A 282 13.14 15.19 -1.34
CA HIS A 282 12.61 16.32 -2.08
C HIS A 282 12.61 17.62 -1.26
N TYR A 283 12.50 17.55 0.07
CA TYR A 283 12.46 18.70 0.98
C TYR A 283 13.85 19.14 1.49
N PHE A 284 14.92 18.40 1.18
CA PHE A 284 16.27 18.67 1.72
C PHE A 284 17.33 18.88 0.63
N LYS A 285 16.94 19.00 -0.64
CA LYS A 285 17.83 19.30 -1.78
C LYS A 285 17.97 20.81 -2.01
N LYS A 286 18.93 21.23 -2.87
CA LYS A 286 19.22 22.66 -3.15
C LYS A 286 17.99 23.46 -3.66
N ASN A 287 17.11 22.80 -4.41
CA ASN A 287 15.79 23.30 -4.82
C ASN A 287 14.71 22.48 -4.10
N ALA A 288 14.64 22.63 -2.78
CA ALA A 288 13.73 21.86 -1.93
C ALA A 288 12.27 22.16 -2.30
N GLN A 289 11.45 21.11 -2.26
CA GLN A 289 10.00 21.27 -2.24
C GLN A 289 9.56 21.90 -0.91
N ASP A 290 8.38 22.50 -0.92
CA ASP A 290 7.69 22.99 0.26
C ASP A 290 6.22 22.50 0.32
N GLU A 291 5.42 23.01 1.27
CA GLU A 291 4.01 22.67 1.38
C GLU A 291 3.19 22.98 0.11
N THR A 292 3.61 23.95 -0.71
CA THR A 292 2.90 24.35 -1.93
C THR A 292 3.07 23.33 -3.05
N ASP A 293 4.17 22.57 -3.07
CA ASP A 293 4.35 21.48 -4.02
C ASP A 293 3.34 20.36 -3.78
N PHE A 294 3.13 19.99 -2.51
CA PHE A 294 2.11 19.00 -2.16
C PHE A 294 0.71 19.49 -2.56
N GLU A 295 0.38 20.77 -2.28
CA GLU A 295 -0.89 21.37 -2.70
C GLU A 295 -1.09 21.29 -4.23
N LYS A 296 -0.06 21.64 -5.03
CA LYS A 296 -0.11 21.55 -6.50
C LYS A 296 -0.28 20.12 -7.00
N GLN A 297 0.44 19.17 -6.42
CA GLN A 297 0.34 17.75 -6.78
C GLN A 297 -1.07 17.21 -6.48
N MET A 298 -1.63 17.57 -5.33
CA MET A 298 -3.01 17.21 -5.00
C MET A 298 -4.02 17.91 -5.91
N HIS A 299 -3.76 19.15 -6.33
CA HIS A 299 -4.62 19.85 -7.28
C HIS A 299 -4.67 19.11 -8.62
N THR A 300 -3.54 18.66 -9.15
CA THR A 300 -3.49 17.81 -10.36
C THR A 300 -4.30 16.52 -10.18
N CYS A 301 -4.22 15.89 -9.01
CA CYS A 301 -5.06 14.73 -8.70
C CYS A 301 -6.56 15.09 -8.73
N PHE A 302 -6.97 16.19 -8.09
CA PHE A 302 -8.37 16.63 -8.12
C PHE A 302 -8.85 16.99 -9.53
N GLN A 303 -8.01 17.59 -10.38
CA GLN A 303 -8.36 17.86 -11.79
C GLN A 303 -8.60 16.57 -12.58
N LEU A 304 -7.84 15.50 -12.31
CA LEU A 304 -8.11 14.19 -12.89
C LEU A 304 -9.45 13.63 -12.35
N LEU A 305 -9.65 13.68 -11.03
CA LEU A 305 -10.86 13.17 -10.39
C LEU A 305 -12.14 13.85 -10.89
N SER A 306 -12.12 15.17 -11.11
CA SER A 306 -13.30 15.91 -11.62
C SER A 306 -13.75 15.47 -13.01
N GLN A 307 -12.86 14.84 -13.79
CA GLN A 307 -13.15 14.38 -15.15
C GLN A 307 -13.67 12.93 -15.21
N VAL A 308 -13.40 12.12 -14.18
CA VAL A 308 -13.73 10.67 -14.15
C VAL A 308 -14.84 10.33 -13.16
N MET A 309 -15.10 11.21 -12.19
CA MET A 309 -16.13 11.02 -11.18
C MET A 309 -17.53 11.33 -11.71
N LEU A 310 -18.50 10.52 -11.27
CA LEU A 310 -19.91 10.82 -11.46
C LEU A 310 -20.29 12.07 -10.63
N PRO A 311 -21.25 12.91 -11.08
CA PRO A 311 -21.61 14.15 -10.37
C PRO A 311 -22.00 13.96 -8.89
N GLU A 312 -22.69 12.86 -8.57
CA GLU A 312 -23.13 12.53 -7.20
C GLU A 312 -22.09 11.78 -6.37
N ALA A 313 -20.94 11.44 -6.95
CA ALA A 313 -19.89 10.71 -6.27
C ALA A 313 -19.31 11.53 -5.10
N LYS A 314 -18.61 10.82 -4.21
CA LYS A 314 -17.89 11.42 -3.09
C LYS A 314 -16.42 11.06 -3.20
N ALA A 315 -15.56 11.99 -2.79
CA ALA A 315 -14.14 11.73 -2.67
C ALA A 315 -13.71 11.87 -1.22
N CYS A 316 -13.24 10.77 -0.63
CA CYS A 316 -12.93 10.64 0.78
C CYS A 316 -11.41 10.53 0.94
N PHE A 317 -10.79 11.55 1.52
CA PHE A 317 -9.34 11.62 1.73
C PHE A 317 -9.04 11.55 3.22
N LEU A 318 -8.20 10.60 3.63
CA LEU A 318 -7.67 10.54 4.98
C LEU A 318 -6.24 11.10 5.01
N VAL A 319 -5.99 12.11 5.83
CA VAL A 319 -4.65 12.71 5.99
C VAL A 319 -4.31 13.01 7.44
N GLY A 320 -3.06 12.75 7.80
CA GLY A 320 -2.47 13.18 9.07
C GLY A 320 -1.87 14.57 8.98
N ARG A 321 -1.33 15.07 10.09
CA ARG A 321 -0.45 16.26 10.08
C ARG A 321 0.97 15.87 9.67
N SER A 322 1.69 16.83 9.11
CA SER A 322 3.11 16.68 8.76
C SER A 322 3.98 17.67 9.53
N ILE A 323 5.29 17.38 9.62
CA ILE A 323 6.28 18.35 10.12
C ILE A 323 7.33 18.55 9.04
N ILE A 324 7.47 19.77 8.53
CA ILE A 324 8.49 20.17 7.55
C ILE A 324 9.34 21.26 8.20
N HIS A 325 10.66 21.07 8.27
CA HIS A 325 11.60 22.00 8.91
C HIS A 325 11.16 22.51 10.30
N GLY A 326 10.55 21.63 11.12
CA GLY A 326 10.07 21.96 12.46
C GLY A 326 8.71 22.68 12.50
N ARG A 327 8.13 23.05 11.35
CA ARG A 327 6.78 23.61 11.25
C ARG A 327 5.75 22.51 11.07
N VAL A 328 4.65 22.61 11.81
CA VAL A 328 3.48 21.74 11.62
C VAL A 328 2.73 22.19 10.36
N ILE A 329 2.45 21.23 9.49
CA ILE A 329 1.73 21.43 8.24
C ILE A 329 0.34 20.78 8.37
N ASP A 330 -0.68 21.59 8.09
CA ASP A 330 -2.08 21.14 8.05
C ASP A 330 -2.42 20.64 6.64
N ASN A 331 -2.18 19.34 6.42
CA ASN A 331 -2.46 18.70 5.14
C ASN A 331 -3.96 18.73 4.79
N ALA A 332 -4.85 18.82 5.79
CA ALA A 332 -6.28 18.90 5.51
C ALA A 332 -6.65 20.23 4.86
N THR A 333 -6.10 21.34 5.36
CA THR A 333 -6.27 22.65 4.71
C THR A 333 -5.64 22.68 3.33
N LEU A 334 -4.45 22.08 3.15
CA LEU A 334 -3.81 21.97 1.82
C LEU A 334 -4.69 21.24 0.82
N LEU A 335 -5.30 20.11 1.21
CA LEU A 335 -6.21 19.37 0.34
C LEU A 335 -7.45 20.20 -0.03
N GLN A 336 -8.02 20.95 0.91
CA GLN A 336 -9.19 21.80 0.61
C GLN A 336 -8.88 22.87 -0.44
N ARG A 337 -7.74 23.56 -0.30
CA ARG A 337 -7.28 24.55 -1.28
C ARG A 337 -6.92 23.94 -2.62
N ALA A 338 -6.35 22.73 -2.62
CA ALA A 338 -6.08 21.99 -3.85
C ALA A 338 -7.37 21.57 -4.59
N ALA A 339 -8.44 21.24 -3.84
CA ALA A 339 -9.69 20.72 -4.38
C ALA A 339 -10.60 21.82 -4.98
N GLU A 340 -10.66 23.00 -4.33
CA GLU A 340 -11.59 24.07 -4.68
C GLU A 340 -11.49 24.53 -6.16
N PRO A 341 -10.30 24.82 -6.73
CA PRO A 341 -10.21 25.25 -8.12
C PRO A 341 -10.52 24.13 -9.13
N ALA A 342 -10.58 22.87 -8.70
CA ALA A 342 -11.00 21.73 -9.50
C ALA A 342 -12.51 21.47 -9.42
N GLY A 343 -13.29 22.36 -8.77
CA GLY A 343 -14.74 22.26 -8.67
C GLY A 343 -15.25 21.35 -7.55
N PHE A 344 -14.40 21.00 -6.58
CA PHE A 344 -14.81 20.24 -5.40
C PHE A 344 -15.13 21.17 -4.24
N ILE A 345 -16.18 20.81 -3.49
CA ILE A 345 -16.53 21.45 -2.23
C ILE A 345 -16.48 20.45 -1.09
N VAL A 346 -16.05 20.92 0.09
CA VAL A 346 -16.06 20.13 1.31
C VAL A 346 -17.51 19.90 1.73
N LYS A 347 -17.90 18.64 1.85
CA LYS A 347 -19.20 18.22 2.36
C LYS A 347 -19.13 17.93 3.86
N ASP A 348 -18.00 17.41 4.34
CA ASP A 348 -17.78 17.12 5.75
C ASP A 348 -16.29 16.96 6.09
N VAL A 349 -15.93 17.11 7.36
CA VAL A 349 -14.60 16.85 7.91
C VAL A 349 -14.72 16.14 9.25
N VAL A 350 -14.33 14.87 9.30
CA VAL A 350 -14.27 14.09 10.52
C VAL A 350 -12.83 14.06 11.04
N THR A 351 -12.65 14.35 12.33
CA THR A 351 -11.33 14.24 12.97
C THR A 351 -11.30 13.02 13.90
N ARG A 352 -10.32 12.14 13.70
CA ARG A 352 -10.13 10.93 14.49
C ARG A 352 -8.79 10.94 15.22
N ASN A 353 -8.70 10.19 16.31
CA ASN A 353 -7.45 9.84 16.94
C ASN A 353 -6.92 8.50 16.40
N ILE A 354 -5.61 8.37 16.30
CA ILE A 354 -4.96 7.10 16.01
C ILE A 354 -4.60 6.43 17.35
N PRO A 355 -5.22 5.30 17.71
CA PRO A 355 -4.83 4.54 18.90
C PRO A 355 -3.34 4.19 18.86
N THR A 356 -2.64 4.27 20.00
CA THR A 356 -1.20 4.01 20.08
C THR A 356 -0.82 2.60 19.59
N THR A 357 -1.68 1.61 19.84
CA THR A 357 -1.55 0.22 19.38
C THR A 357 -1.61 0.07 17.85
N ARG A 358 -2.09 1.09 17.13
CA ARG A 358 -2.27 1.08 15.67
C ARG A 358 -1.26 1.96 14.94
N LYS A 359 -0.35 2.61 15.68
CA LYS A 359 0.72 3.41 15.06
C LYS A 359 1.76 2.50 14.45
N ALA A 360 2.07 2.74 13.18
CA ALA A 360 3.18 2.07 12.50
C ALA A 360 4.56 2.47 13.08
N PHE A 361 4.65 3.66 13.68
CA PHE A 361 5.86 4.21 14.26
C PHE A 361 5.81 4.19 15.79
N ASN A 362 6.97 4.04 16.42
CA ASN A 362 7.08 4.08 17.87
C ASN A 362 6.55 5.43 18.43
N PRO A 363 5.59 5.41 19.38
CA PRO A 363 5.00 6.62 19.97
C PRO A 363 6.01 7.58 20.58
N THR A 364 7.18 7.11 21.02
CA THR A 364 8.25 7.98 21.57
C THR A 364 8.81 8.97 20.55
N HIS A 365 8.66 8.68 19.25
CA HIS A 365 9.21 9.49 18.16
C HIS A 365 8.14 10.19 17.30
N SER A 366 6.85 9.84 17.47
CA SER A 366 5.74 10.43 16.70
C SER A 366 4.70 11.10 17.59
N LYS A 367 4.72 12.44 17.61
CA LYS A 367 3.77 13.29 18.34
C LYS A 367 2.42 13.45 17.62
N ILE A 368 2.28 12.95 16.39
CA ILE A 368 1.04 13.06 15.63
C ILE A 368 0.12 11.92 16.04
N ASN A 369 -1.06 12.26 16.54
CA ASN A 369 -2.08 11.34 17.03
C ASN A 369 -3.46 11.58 16.41
N ARG A 370 -3.57 12.50 15.46
CA ARG A 370 -4.84 12.85 14.81
C ARG A 370 -4.72 12.79 13.29
N GLU A 371 -5.79 12.31 12.68
CA GLU A 371 -6.03 12.32 11.24
C GLU A 371 -7.36 12.99 10.95
N HIS A 372 -7.48 13.52 9.74
CA HIS A 372 -8.68 14.16 9.23
C HIS A 372 -9.16 13.36 8.02
N LEU A 373 -10.40 12.88 8.10
CA LEU A 373 -11.14 12.33 6.98
C LEU A 373 -11.96 13.48 6.38
N ILE A 374 -11.62 13.87 5.15
CA ILE A 374 -12.27 14.96 4.43
C ILE A 374 -13.13 14.37 3.33
N ILE A 375 -14.40 14.75 3.30
CA ILE A 375 -15.36 14.27 2.33
C ILE A 375 -15.67 15.41 1.37
N PHE A 376 -15.26 15.24 0.11
CA PHE A 376 -15.54 16.17 -0.98
C PHE A 376 -16.70 15.68 -1.83
N GLY A 377 -17.36 16.62 -2.50
CA GLY A 377 -18.24 16.34 -3.65
C GLY A 377 -18.06 17.41 -4.71
N LEU A 378 -18.36 17.07 -5.97
CA LEU A 378 -18.39 18.04 -7.05
C LEU A 378 -19.50 19.08 -6.82
N GLN A 379 -19.24 20.29 -7.28
CA GLN A 379 -20.18 21.41 -7.24
C GLN A 379 -21.32 21.26 -8.25
#